data_AF-A0A6D0IKC7-F1
#
_entry.id   AF-A0A6D0IKC7-F1
#
_cell.length_a   1.000
_cell.length_b   1.000
_cell.length_c   1.000
_cell.angle_alpha   90.00
_cell.angle_beta   90.00
_cell.angle_gamma   90.00
#
_symmetry.space_group_name_H-M   'P 1'
#
loop_
_entity.id
_entity.type
_entity.pdbx_description
1 polymer ?
#
loop_
_entity_poly.entity_id
_entity_poly.type
_entity_poly.pdbx_seq_one_letter_code
_entity_poly.pdbx_strand_id
1 'polypeptide(L)' 'MSHLDEVIARVDAAIEESVIAHMNELLIALSDDAELSREDRYTQQQR' A
#
# COMPACT_ATOMS: atom_id res chain seq x y z
N MET A 1 -15.14 -9.99 22.37
CA MET A 1 -14.00 -9.21 21.83
C MET A 1 -14.51 -7.82 21.57
N SER A 2 -13.74 -6.81 21.93
CA SER A 2 -14.11 -5.43 21.60
C SER A 2 -13.82 -5.16 20.12
N HIS A 3 -14.51 -4.18 19.52
CA HIS A 3 -14.22 -3.75 18.15
C HIS A 3 -12.74 -3.36 17.96
N LEU A 4 -12.10 -2.84 19.01
CA LEU A 4 -10.68 -2.49 19.00
C LEU A 4 -9.78 -3.72 18.81
N ASP A 5 -10.09 -4.83 19.48
CA ASP A 5 -9.29 -6.06 19.38
C ASP A 5 -9.35 -6.66 17.96
N GLU A 6 -10.51 -6.56 17.30
CA GLU A 6 -10.70 -7.01 15.92
C GLU A 6 -9.92 -6.13 14.92
N VAL A 7 -9.89 -4.82 15.16
CA VAL A 7 -9.11 -3.88 14.34
C VAL A 7 -7.62 -4.15 14.51
N ILE A 8 -7.13 -4.34 15.74
CA ILE A 8 -5.71 -4.65 16.02
C ILE A 8 -5.30 -5.96 15.34
N ALA A 9 -6.11 -7.03 15.47
CA ALA A 9 -5.80 -8.32 14.83
C ALA A 9 -5.69 -8.22 13.30
N ARG A 10 -6.53 -7.38 12.66
CA ARG A 10 -6.44 -7.14 11.21
C ARG A 10 -5.20 -6.33 10.83
N VAL A 11 -4.79 -5.38 11.67
CA VAL A 11 -3.57 -4.60 11.46
C VAL A 11 -2.34 -5.49 11.60
N ASP A 12 -2.27 -6.31 12.65
CA ASP A 12 -1.15 -7.22 12.88
C ASP A 12 -1.01 -8.23 11.72
N ALA A 13 -2.13 -8.80 11.24
CA ALA A 13 -2.11 -9.67 10.07
C ALA A 13 -1.58 -8.96 8.82
N ALA A 14 -2.00 -7.71 8.56
CA ALA A 14 -1.49 -6.94 7.42
C ALA A 14 0.00 -6.57 7.55
N ILE A 15 0.50 -6.43 8.78
CA ILE A 15 1.93 -6.22 9.07
C ILE A 15 2.72 -7.52 8.85
N GLU A 16 2.23 -8.66 9.35
CA GLU A 16 2.87 -9.97 9.14
C GLU A 16 2.94 -10.33 7.65
N GLU A 17 1.88 -10.06 6.90
CA GLU A 17 1.83 -10.23 5.45
C GLU A 17 2.65 -9.18 4.68
N SER A 18 3.24 -8.20 5.36
CA SER A 18 4.05 -7.12 4.76
C SER A 18 3.32 -6.34 3.67
N VAL A 19 1.98 -6.29 3.72
CA VAL A 19 1.14 -5.67 2.68
C VAL A 19 1.51 -4.20 2.47
N ILE A 20 1.75 -3.47 3.56
CA ILE A 20 2.14 -2.05 3.50
C ILE A 20 3.55 -1.88 2.94
N ALA A 21 4.49 -2.74 3.35
CA ALA A 21 5.87 -2.68 2.87
C ALA A 21 5.93 -2.95 1.37
N HIS A 22 5.24 -4.00 0.90
CA HIS A 22 5.17 -4.35 -0.51
C HIS A 22 4.47 -3.25 -1.34
N MET A 23 3.39 -2.67 -0.81
CA MET A 23 2.74 -1.53 -1.46
C MET A 23 3.70 -0.34 -1.61
N ASN A 24 4.49 -0.02 -0.59
CA ASN A 24 5.46 1.07 -0.67
C ASN A 24 6.56 0.81 -1.71
N GLU A 25 7.04 -0.44 -1.83
CA GLU A 25 8.01 -0.82 -2.87
C GLU A 25 7.43 -0.59 -4.28
N LEU A 26 6.18 -1.00 -4.50
CA LEU A 26 5.49 -0.79 -5.79
C LEU A 26 5.23 0.69 -6.08
N LEU A 27 4.85 1.48 -5.06
CA LEU A 27 4.64 2.92 -5.21
C LEU A 27 5.94 3.67 -5.53
N ILE A 28 7.07 3.23 -4.98
CA ILE A 28 8.41 3.76 -5.34
C ILE A 28 8.73 3.41 -6.79
N ALA A 29 8.61 2.13 -7.18
CA ALA A 29 8.87 1.70 -8.54
C ALA A 29 7.99 2.45 -9.57
N LEU A 30 6.71 2.62 -9.25
CA LEU A 30 5.78 3.40 -10.05
C LEU A 30 6.20 4.88 -10.12
N SER A 31 6.71 5.46 -9.03
CA SER A 31 7.17 6.86 -8.98
C SER A 31 8.41 7.11 -9.84
N ASP A 32 9.29 6.12 -9.94
CA ASP A 32 10.54 6.17 -10.71
C ASP A 32 10.34 5.82 -12.19
N ASP A 33 9.14 5.39 -12.60
CA ASP A 33 8.82 5.07 -13.99
C ASP A 33 8.81 6.35 -14.86
N ALA A 34 9.87 6.53 -15.64
CA ALA A 34 10.06 7.66 -16.55
C ALA A 34 9.22 7.58 -17.83
N GLU A 35 8.64 6.42 -18.15
CA GLU A 35 7.77 6.23 -19.32
C GLU A 35 6.35 6.72 -19.05
N LEU A 36 5.94 6.74 -17.77
CA LEU A 36 4.64 7.25 -17.36
C LEU A 36 4.62 8.77 -17.14
N SER A 37 3.50 9.39 -17.54
CA SER A 37 3.23 10.77 -17.18
C SER A 37 2.94 10.88 -15.68
N ARG A 38 3.08 12.09 -15.13
CA ARG A 38 2.74 12.35 -13.72
C ARG A 38 1.28 12.03 -13.40
N GLU A 39 0.37 12.29 -14.34
CA GLU A 39 -1.08 12.04 -14.17
C GLU A 39 -1.39 10.54 -14.19
N ASP A 40 -0.73 9.78 -15.07
CA ASP A 40 -0.87 8.33 -15.12
C ASP A 40 -0.34 7.67 -13.84
N ARG A 41 0.84 8.09 -13.36
CA ARG A 41 1.36 7.65 -12.06
C ARG A 41 0.37 7.94 -10.93
N TYR A 42 -0.13 9.17 -10.85
CA TYR A 42 -1.11 9.54 -9.82
C TYR A 42 -2.38 8.67 -9.88
N THR A 43 -2.89 8.40 -11.08
CA THR A 43 -4.06 7.54 -11.27
C THR A 43 -3.82 6.12 -10.77
N GLN A 44 -2.63 5.54 -11.02
CA GLN A 44 -2.30 4.19 -10.55
C GLN A 44 -2.10 4.14 -9.03
N GLN A 45 -1.59 5.20 -8.40
CA GLN A 45 -1.42 5.24 -6.93
C GLN A 45 -2.73 5.29 -6.13
N GLN A 46 -3.85 5.66 -6.76
CA GLN A 46 -5.17 5.78 -6.11
C GLN A 46 -6.07 4.55 -6.31
N ARG A 47 -5.61 3.54 -7.04
CA ARG A 47 -6.33 2.29 -7.30
C ARG A 47 -6.03 1.26 -6.22
#